data_AF-A0A5C7QDE5-F1
#
_entry.id   AF-A0A5C7QDE5-F1
#
_cell.length_a   1.000
_cell.length_b   1.000
_cell.length_c   1.000
_cell.angle_alpha   90.00
_cell.angle_beta   90.00
_cell.angle_gamma   90.00
#
_symmetry.space_group_name_H-M   'P 1'
#
loop_
_entity.id
_entity.type
_entity.pdbx_description
1 polymer ?
#
loop_
_entity_poly.entity_id
_entity_poly.type
_entity_poly.pdbx_seq_one_letter_code
_entity_poly.pdbx_strand_id
1 'polypeptide(L)'
;MKISASLRLTSFALAALLAAPLAAQAQNIAIVNGKAVPKARVEALMTQAVKSGQPKTPELEQQVRDEVVLREIFLQEAEKRGLAATPEYKQQIEFARQTLLIRELFADFTRKNPVTDAEVQAEYDKYKGQSGGTEYRARHIL
;
A
#
# COMPACT_ATOMS: atom_id res chain seq x y z
N MET A 1 -43.36 41.65 -20.40
CA MET A 1 -42.19 40.88 -20.88
C MET A 1 -41.49 40.23 -19.69
N LYS A 2 -41.86 38.98 -19.35
CA LYS A 2 -41.22 38.19 -18.28
C LYS A 2 -41.10 36.75 -18.78
N ILE A 3 -40.14 36.53 -19.67
CA ILE A 3 -39.71 35.20 -20.10
C ILE A 3 -38.35 34.99 -19.43
N SER A 4 -38.03 33.73 -19.09
CA SER A 4 -36.68 33.23 -18.82
C SER A 4 -36.10 33.33 -17.39
N ALA A 5 -36.67 32.59 -16.44
CA ALA A 5 -35.90 32.14 -15.28
C ALA A 5 -36.04 30.63 -15.07
N SER A 6 -37.26 30.10 -15.19
CA SER A 6 -37.58 28.70 -14.89
C SER A 6 -37.06 27.69 -15.92
N LEU A 7 -36.84 28.11 -17.18
CA LEU A 7 -36.34 27.23 -18.24
C LEU A 7 -34.81 27.09 -18.24
N ARG A 8 -34.08 28.04 -17.62
CA ARG A 8 -32.60 28.01 -17.54
C ARG A 8 -32.10 27.13 -16.38
N LEU A 9 -32.87 27.03 -15.29
CA LEU A 9 -32.54 26.16 -14.16
C LEU A 9 -32.69 24.67 -14.49
N THR A 10 -33.70 24.29 -15.28
CA THR A 10 -33.91 22.90 -15.69
C THR A 10 -32.85 22.40 -16.68
N SER A 11 -32.35 23.26 -17.57
CA SER A 11 -31.24 22.93 -18.47
C SER A 11 -29.91 22.69 -17.75
N PHE A 12 -29.64 23.41 -16.65
CA PHE A 12 -28.42 23.24 -15.86
C PHE A 12 -28.45 21.95 -15.02
N ALA A 13 -29.61 21.59 -14.47
CA ALA A 13 -29.80 20.35 -13.73
C ALA A 13 -29.63 19.09 -14.62
N LEU A 14 -30.10 19.16 -15.87
CA LEU A 14 -29.96 18.05 -16.82
C LEU A 14 -28.50 17.89 -17.32
N ALA A 15 -27.78 19.01 -17.53
CA ALA A 15 -26.36 18.98 -17.88
C ALA A 15 -25.48 18.44 -16.74
N ALA A 16 -25.80 18.76 -15.48
CA ALA A 16 -25.09 18.22 -14.32
C ALA A 16 -25.34 16.70 -14.11
N LEU A 17 -26.56 16.22 -14.40
CA LEU A 17 -26.89 14.78 -14.34
C LEU A 17 -26.17 13.97 -15.44
N LEU A 18 -25.99 14.57 -16.62
CA LEU A 18 -25.27 13.95 -17.74
C LEU A 18 -23.74 14.02 -17.59
N ALA A 19 -23.21 14.96 -16.82
CA ALA A 19 -21.77 15.11 -16.57
C ALA A 19 -21.25 14.26 -15.39
N ALA A 20 -22.10 13.91 -14.43
CA ALA A 20 -21.76 13.04 -13.30
C ALA A 20 -21.13 11.69 -13.70
N PRO A 21 -21.65 10.94 -14.71
CA PRO A 21 -21.03 9.69 -15.13
C PRO A 21 -19.66 9.87 -15.80
N LEU A 22 -19.37 11.02 -16.45
CA LEU A 22 -18.04 11.28 -17.03
C LEU A 22 -16.97 11.54 -15.96
N ALA A 23 -17.31 12.23 -14.87
CA ALA A 23 -16.37 12.46 -13.76
C ALA A 23 -16.02 11.15 -13.03
N ALA A 24 -16.97 10.22 -12.91
CA ALA A 24 -16.75 8.91 -12.30
C ALA A 24 -15.89 7.99 -13.18
N GLN A 25 -15.95 8.11 -14.51
CA GLN A 25 -15.07 7.36 -15.44
C GLN A 25 -13.61 7.82 -15.34
N ALA A 26 -13.34 9.10 -15.04
CA ALA A 26 -11.97 9.62 -14.90
C ALA A 26 -11.21 9.02 -13.69
N GLN A 27 -11.94 8.47 -12.71
CA GLN A 27 -11.37 7.91 -11.48
C GLN A 27 -11.24 6.38 -11.53
N ASN A 28 -11.85 5.71 -12.51
CA ASN A 28 -11.86 4.26 -12.64
C ASN A 28 -11.08 3.82 -13.88
N ILE A 29 -10.38 2.69 -13.78
CA ILE A 29 -9.62 2.12 -14.90
C ILE A 29 -10.39 1.02 -15.63
N ALA A 30 -11.39 0.42 -14.97
CA ALA A 30 -12.23 -0.65 -15.51
C ALA A 30 -13.51 -0.81 -14.67
N ILE A 31 -14.48 -1.53 -15.21
CA ILE A 31 -15.64 -2.05 -14.48
C ILE A 31 -15.64 -3.57 -14.65
N VAL A 32 -15.60 -4.32 -13.54
CA VAL A 32 -15.59 -5.79 -13.54
C VAL A 32 -16.88 -6.26 -12.86
N ASN A 33 -17.77 -6.89 -13.62
CA ASN A 33 -19.11 -7.34 -13.16
C ASN A 33 -19.91 -6.26 -12.42
N GLY A 34 -19.88 -5.02 -12.92
CA GLY A 34 -20.59 -3.88 -12.33
C GLY A 34 -19.87 -3.19 -11.16
N LYS A 35 -18.73 -3.73 -10.71
CA LYS A 35 -17.89 -3.10 -9.67
C LYS A 35 -16.77 -2.29 -10.30
N ALA A 36 -16.67 -1.02 -9.91
CA ALA A 36 -15.65 -0.12 -10.44
C ALA A 36 -14.26 -0.47 -9.87
N VAL A 37 -13.24 -0.38 -10.71
CA VAL A 37 -11.83 -0.59 -10.34
C VAL A 37 -11.14 0.78 -10.27
N PRO A 38 -10.84 1.32 -9.06
CA PRO A 38 -10.33 2.67 -8.92
C PRO A 38 -8.87 2.80 -9.37
N LYS A 39 -8.54 3.94 -9.98
CA LYS A 39 -7.17 4.30 -10.37
C LYS A 39 -6.19 4.33 -9.18
N ALA A 40 -6.67 4.65 -7.99
CA ALA A 40 -5.86 4.63 -6.76
C ALA A 40 -5.19 3.27 -6.50
N ARG A 41 -5.78 2.15 -6.93
CA ARG A 41 -5.17 0.82 -6.80
C ARG A 41 -3.93 0.67 -7.69
N VAL A 42 -3.96 1.25 -8.90
CA VAL A 42 -2.80 1.31 -9.81
C VAL A 42 -1.70 2.14 -9.19
N GLU A 43 -2.04 3.30 -8.64
CA GLU A 43 -1.07 4.22 -8.02
C GLU A 43 -0.38 3.60 -6.80
N ALA A 44 -1.12 2.84 -5.98
CA ALA A 44 -0.57 2.10 -4.85
C ALA A 44 0.44 1.02 -5.29
N LEU A 45 0.09 0.20 -6.29
CA LEU A 45 0.98 -0.82 -6.82
C LEU A 45 2.18 -0.24 -7.57
N MET A 46 1.99 0.85 -8.33
CA MET A 46 3.09 1.58 -8.96
C MET A 46 4.07 2.12 -7.93
N THR A 47 3.57 2.69 -6.82
CA THR A 47 4.42 3.16 -5.72
C THR A 47 5.25 2.02 -5.12
N GLN A 48 4.66 0.83 -4.99
CA GLN A 48 5.38 -0.35 -4.51
C GLN A 48 6.44 -0.82 -5.51
N ALA A 49 6.12 -0.87 -6.80
CA ALA A 49 7.07 -1.25 -7.86
C ALA A 49 8.27 -0.28 -7.91
N VAL A 50 8.02 1.03 -7.83
CA VAL A 50 9.08 2.04 -7.80
C VAL A 50 9.93 1.94 -6.55
N LYS A 51 9.34 1.70 -5.37
CA LYS A 51 10.08 1.43 -4.13
C LYS A 51 10.96 0.18 -4.23
N SER A 52 10.60 -0.81 -5.05
CA SER A 52 11.43 -1.99 -5.32
C SER A 52 12.54 -1.77 -6.35
N GLY A 53 12.70 -0.54 -6.84
CA GLY A 53 13.74 -0.14 -7.80
C GLY A 53 13.33 -0.22 -9.26
N GLN A 54 12.07 -0.50 -9.57
CA GLN A 54 11.60 -0.50 -10.97
C GLN A 54 11.36 0.94 -11.45
N PRO A 55 11.93 1.35 -12.59
CA PRO A 55 11.71 2.69 -13.11
C PRO A 55 10.25 2.85 -13.56
N LYS A 56 9.69 4.05 -13.35
CA LYS A 56 8.35 4.37 -13.83
C LYS A 56 8.37 4.55 -15.34
N THR A 57 7.95 3.54 -16.08
CA THR A 57 7.77 3.60 -17.55
C THR A 57 6.30 3.44 -17.94
N PRO A 58 5.90 3.89 -19.15
CA PRO A 58 4.54 3.66 -19.67
C PRO A 58 4.17 2.16 -19.73
N GLU A 59 5.14 1.30 -20.04
CA GLU A 59 4.93 -0.15 -20.11
C GLU A 59 4.66 -0.73 -18.73
N LEU A 60 5.41 -0.30 -17.71
CA LEU A 60 5.16 -0.72 -16.33
C LEU A 60 3.78 -0.25 -15.85
N GLU A 61 3.39 0.97 -16.19
CA GLU A 61 2.05 1.48 -15.85
C GLU A 61 0.94 0.64 -16.49
N GLN A 62 1.11 0.25 -17.75
CA GLN A 62 0.15 -0.63 -18.44
C GLN A 62 0.09 -2.02 -17.79
N GLN A 63 1.23 -2.63 -17.49
CA GLN A 63 1.29 -3.92 -16.79
C GLN A 63 0.60 -3.88 -15.42
N VAL A 64 0.81 -2.81 -14.65
CA VAL A 64 0.15 -2.65 -13.34
C VAL A 64 -1.36 -2.45 -13.51
N ARG A 65 -1.82 -1.73 -14.54
CA ARG A 65 -3.27 -1.61 -14.82
C ARG A 65 -3.90 -2.97 -15.10
N ASP A 66 -3.28 -3.76 -15.97
CA ASP A 66 -3.77 -5.08 -16.34
C ASP A 66 -3.80 -6.02 -15.12
N GLU A 67 -2.74 -6.00 -14.29
CA GLU A 67 -2.65 -6.75 -13.03
C GLU A 67 -3.75 -6.34 -12.05
N VAL A 68 -4.06 -5.04 -11.91
CA VAL A 68 -5.14 -4.58 -11.02
C VAL A 68 -6.50 -5.12 -11.46
N VAL A 69 -6.78 -5.11 -12.76
CA VAL A 69 -8.03 -5.66 -13.29
C VAL A 69 -8.09 -7.17 -13.07
N LEU A 70 -7.00 -7.88 -13.37
CA LEU A 70 -6.90 -9.33 -13.18
C LEU A 70 -7.12 -9.74 -11.71
N ARG A 71 -6.51 -9.01 -10.77
CA ARG A 71 -6.73 -9.21 -9.33
C ARG A 71 -8.17 -9.02 -8.92
N GLU A 72 -8.86 -8.01 -9.48
CA GLU A 72 -10.27 -7.81 -9.18
C GLU A 72 -11.12 -8.99 -9.66
N ILE A 73 -10.84 -9.53 -10.86
CA ILE A 73 -11.53 -10.72 -11.37
C ILE A 73 -11.34 -11.92 -10.41
N PHE A 74 -10.10 -12.19 -9.99
CA PHE A 74 -9.84 -13.30 -9.06
C PHE A 74 -10.42 -13.06 -7.67
N LEU A 75 -10.41 -11.82 -7.17
CA LEU A 75 -11.00 -11.47 -5.90
C LEU A 75 -12.52 -11.74 -5.90
N GLN A 76 -13.21 -11.32 -6.95
CA GLN A 76 -14.66 -11.57 -7.08
C GLN A 76 -14.98 -13.06 -7.13
N GLU A 77 -14.18 -13.87 -7.82
CA GLU A 77 -14.36 -15.32 -7.83
C GLU A 77 -14.09 -15.95 -6.45
N ALA A 78 -13.08 -15.48 -5.72
CA ALA A 78 -12.79 -15.91 -4.36
C ALA A 78 -13.93 -15.55 -3.38
N GLU A 79 -14.48 -14.33 -3.50
CA GLU A 79 -15.65 -13.86 -2.74
C GLU A 79 -16.88 -14.71 -3.04
N LYS A 80 -17.15 -14.98 -4.33
CA LYS A 80 -18.26 -15.83 -4.78
C LYS A 80 -18.16 -17.26 -4.22
N ARG A 81 -16.94 -17.79 -4.06
CA ARG A 81 -16.68 -19.10 -3.43
C ARG A 81 -16.72 -19.07 -1.91
N GLY A 82 -16.90 -17.90 -1.28
CA GLY A 82 -16.94 -17.77 0.17
C GLY A 82 -15.60 -17.99 0.86
N LEU A 83 -14.47 -17.89 0.15
CA LEU A 83 -13.14 -18.18 0.71
C LEU A 83 -12.78 -17.25 1.87
N ALA A 84 -13.30 -16.01 1.86
CA ALA A 84 -13.10 -15.06 2.95
C ALA A 84 -13.76 -15.48 4.28
N ALA A 85 -14.71 -16.41 4.26
CA ALA A 85 -15.40 -16.87 5.46
C ALA A 85 -14.69 -18.04 6.16
N THR A 86 -13.71 -18.69 5.52
CA THR A 86 -13.07 -19.89 6.04
C THR A 86 -12.25 -19.60 7.30
N PRO A 87 -12.18 -20.54 8.26
CA PRO A 87 -11.34 -20.39 9.45
C PRO A 87 -9.87 -20.14 9.09
N GLU A 88 -9.36 -20.80 8.06
CA GLU A 88 -7.96 -20.71 7.64
C GLU A 88 -7.62 -19.31 7.13
N TYR A 89 -8.48 -18.73 6.28
CA TYR A 89 -8.31 -17.36 5.80
C TYR A 89 -8.37 -16.35 6.96
N LYS A 90 -9.33 -16.52 7.87
CA LYS A 90 -9.48 -15.64 9.05
C LYS A 90 -8.27 -15.70 9.99
N GLN A 91 -7.68 -16.87 10.18
CA GLN A 91 -6.46 -17.00 10.97
C GLN A 91 -5.28 -16.32 10.27
N GLN A 92 -5.13 -16.51 8.96
CA GLN A 92 -4.06 -15.87 8.20
C GLN A 92 -4.16 -14.34 8.21
N ILE A 93 -5.35 -13.77 8.08
CA ILE A 93 -5.51 -12.31 8.11
C ILE A 93 -5.23 -11.74 9.50
N GLU A 94 -5.57 -12.46 10.57
CA GLU A 94 -5.22 -12.03 11.94
C GLU A 94 -3.71 -12.05 12.19
N PHE A 95 -2.99 -13.09 11.74
CA PHE A 95 -1.52 -13.11 11.83
C PHE A 95 -0.87 -12.02 10.98
N ALA A 96 -1.39 -11.78 9.78
CA ALA A 96 -0.90 -10.69 8.92
C ALA A 96 -1.11 -9.32 9.60
N ARG A 97 -2.29 -9.10 10.19
CA ARG A 97 -2.61 -7.87 10.93
C ARG A 97 -1.66 -7.66 12.12
N GLN A 98 -1.42 -8.70 12.92
CA GLN A 98 -0.48 -8.63 14.05
C GLN A 98 0.94 -8.30 13.58
N THR A 99 1.41 -8.98 12.53
CA THR A 99 2.74 -8.75 11.97
C THR A 99 2.94 -7.31 11.49
N LEU A 100 1.95 -6.77 10.77
CA LEU A 100 2.00 -5.39 10.27
C LEU A 100 2.00 -4.37 11.41
N LEU A 101 1.19 -4.59 12.46
CA LEU A 101 1.15 -3.70 13.62
C LEU A 101 2.48 -3.69 14.39
N ILE A 102 3.11 -4.85 14.59
CA ILE A 102 4.42 -4.94 15.24
C ILE A 102 5.49 -4.20 14.42
N ARG A 103 5.49 -4.37 13.10
CA ARG A 103 6.40 -3.64 12.22
C ARG A 103 6.20 -2.13 12.30
N GLU A 104 4.96 -1.67 12.30
CA GLU A 104 4.65 -0.24 12.40
C GLU A 104 5.07 0.33 13.76
N LEU A 105 4.89 -0.42 14.85
CA LEU A 105 5.37 -0.04 16.18
C LEU A 105 6.89 0.23 16.18
N PHE A 106 7.68 -0.70 15.62
CA PHE A 106 9.13 -0.50 15.52
C PHE A 106 9.50 0.66 14.61
N ALA A 107 8.82 0.82 13.47
CA ALA A 107 9.07 1.94 12.56
C ALA A 107 8.75 3.30 13.22
N ASP A 108 7.65 3.40 13.96
CA ASP A 108 7.28 4.60 14.71
C ASP A 108 8.27 4.89 15.83
N PHE A 109 8.69 3.86 16.59
CA PHE A 109 9.69 4.01 17.62
C PHE A 109 11.02 4.52 17.06
N THR A 110 11.54 3.91 15.98
CA THR A 110 12.78 4.36 15.34
C THR A 110 12.68 5.79 14.82
N ARG A 111 11.54 6.18 14.23
CA ARG A 111 11.31 7.55 13.75
C ARG A 111 11.27 8.58 14.89
N LYS A 112 10.72 8.20 16.05
CA LYS A 112 10.61 9.08 17.24
C LYS A 112 11.90 9.11 18.07
N ASN A 113 12.76 8.10 17.93
CA ASN A 113 14.00 7.96 18.69
C ASN A 113 15.17 7.79 17.71
N PRO A 114 15.54 8.84 16.95
CA PRO A 114 16.66 8.77 16.03
C PRO A 114 17.96 8.56 16.82
N VAL A 115 18.74 7.57 16.42
CA VAL A 115 20.08 7.34 17.00
C VAL A 115 20.99 8.49 16.60
N THR A 116 21.59 9.13 17.60
CA THR A 116 22.50 10.27 17.41
C THR A 116 23.94 9.79 17.17
N ASP A 117 24.73 10.60 16.47
CA ASP A 117 26.16 10.31 16.26
C ASP A 117 26.91 10.17 17.59
N ALA A 118 26.49 10.90 18.63
CA ALA A 118 27.06 10.79 19.97
C ALA A 118 26.79 9.42 20.62
N GLU A 119 25.59 8.87 20.46
CA GLU A 119 25.26 7.51 20.94
C GLU A 119 26.03 6.44 20.17
N VAL A 120 26.19 6.62 18.85
CA VAL A 120 27.03 5.74 18.02
C VAL A 120 28.49 5.78 18.49
N GLN A 121 29.04 6.97 18.71
CA GLN A 121 30.42 7.16 19.16
C GLN A 121 30.63 6.58 20.56
N ALA A 122 29.71 6.82 21.49
CA ALA A 122 29.78 6.28 22.85
C ALA A 122 29.76 4.74 22.86
N GLU A 123 28.89 4.13 22.07
CA GLU A 123 28.81 2.67 21.98
C GLU A 123 30.06 2.10 21.26
N TYR A 124 30.57 2.77 20.24
CA TYR A 124 31.84 2.42 19.59
C TYR A 124 33.03 2.46 20.57
N ASP A 125 33.20 3.56 21.32
CA ASP A 125 34.32 3.72 22.25
C ASP A 125 34.27 2.69 23.39
N LYS A 126 33.07 2.37 23.87
CA LYS A 126 32.83 1.28 24.83
C LYS A 126 33.31 -0.07 24.28
N TYR A 127 32.91 -0.45 23.06
CA TYR A 127 33.35 -1.73 22.49
C TYR A 127 34.83 -1.72 22.12
N LYS A 128 35.38 -0.60 21.63
CA LYS A 128 36.82 -0.45 21.36
C LYS A 128 37.64 -0.67 22.63
N GLY A 129 37.21 -0.13 23.77
CA GLY A 129 37.85 -0.34 25.07
C GLY A 129 37.78 -1.79 25.57
N GLN A 130 36.75 -2.54 25.17
CA GLN A 130 36.58 -3.96 25.50
C GLN A 130 37.30 -4.90 24.52
N SER A 131 37.58 -4.43 23.31
CA SER A 131 38.20 -5.21 22.22
C SER A 131 39.74 -5.29 22.33
N GLY A 132 40.26 -5.31 23.56
CA GLY A 132 41.66 -5.62 23.81
C GLY A 132 41.96 -7.05 23.39
N GLY A 133 42.72 -7.22 22.29
CA GLY A 133 43.09 -8.51 21.70
C GLY A 133 43.85 -9.39 22.68
N THR A 134 43.12 -10.09 23.54
CA THR A 134 43.67 -11.09 24.44
C THR A 134 43.59 -12.42 23.73
N GLU A 135 44.73 -12.91 23.25
CA GLU A 135 44.83 -14.26 22.70
C GLU A 135 44.87 -15.26 23.86
N TYR A 136 43.90 -16.17 23.89
CA TYR A 136 43.83 -17.22 24.90
C TYR A 136 44.37 -18.54 24.33
N ARG A 137 45.39 -19.12 24.97
CA ARG A 137 45.82 -20.50 24.70
C ARG A 137 45.18 -21.45 25.72
N ALA A 138 43.95 -21.89 25.45
CA ALA A 138 43.20 -22.77 26.34
C ALA A 138 43.62 -24.25 26.21
N ARG A 139 43.52 -24.99 27.32
CA ARG A 139 43.57 -26.46 27.38
C ARG A 139 42.41 -26.94 28.27
N HIS A 140 41.71 -28.00 27.87
CA HIS A 140 40.59 -28.55 28.64
C HIS A 140 40.68 -30.08 28.67
N ILE A 141 40.23 -30.69 29.77
CA ILE A 141 40.03 -32.14 29.92
C ILE A 141 38.61 -32.32 30.45
N LEU A 142 37.83 -33.19 29.79
CA LEU A 142 36.42 -33.49 30.08
C LEU A 142 36.27 -34.53 31.20
#